data_AF-A0A8J2W0U3-F1
#
_entry.id   AF-A0A8J2W0U3-F1
#
_cell.length_a   1.000
_cell.length_b   1.000
_cell.length_c   1.000
_cell.angle_alpha   90.00
_cell.angle_beta   90.00
_cell.angle_gamma   90.00
#
_symmetry.space_group_name_H-M   'P 1'
#
loop_
_entity.id
_entity.type
_entity.pdbx_description
1 polymer ?
#
loop_
_entity_poly.entity_id
_entity_poly.type
_entity_poly.pdbx_seq_one_letter_code
_entity_poly.pdbx_strand_id
1 'polypeptide(L)'
;MPTTASYTFMRTIEGIGTGGAIITSYVLCIEFIGTRYREIVTALFNIPVNIGHMTLPLISYLLPHCDQFQLTISIPMFFYVFLPWMVMESPKWLLDSGRHDRAIFVMENVAKL
;
A
#
# COMPACT_ATOMS: atom_id res chain seq x y z
N MET A 1 -5.80 -18.92 -23.45
CA MET A 1 -6.26 -18.99 -22.05
C MET A 1 -5.05 -19.36 -21.21
N PRO A 2 -4.60 -18.51 -20.27
CA PRO A 2 -3.57 -18.92 -19.31
C PRO A 2 -4.04 -20.19 -18.59
N THR A 3 -3.13 -21.12 -18.30
CA THR A 3 -3.47 -22.32 -17.54
C THR A 3 -3.98 -21.92 -16.15
N THR A 4 -5.07 -22.52 -15.69
CA THR A 4 -5.69 -22.22 -14.39
C THR A 4 -4.67 -22.29 -13.24
N ALA A 5 -3.72 -23.22 -13.33
CA ALA A 5 -2.63 -23.34 -12.36
C ALA A 5 -1.72 -22.09 -12.33
N SER A 6 -1.35 -21.52 -13.48
CA SER A 6 -0.53 -20.31 -13.57
C SER A 6 -1.28 -19.09 -13.02
N TYR A 7 -2.57 -18.96 -13.36
CA TYR A 7 -3.42 -17.89 -12.83
C TYR A 7 -3.53 -17.95 -11.30
N THR A 8 -3.83 -19.13 -10.73
CA THR A 8 -3.94 -19.30 -9.28
C THR A 8 -2.62 -19.02 -8.58
N PHE A 9 -1.50 -19.50 -9.13
CA PHE A 9 -0.18 -19.26 -8.53
C PHE A 9 0.17 -17.77 -8.47
N MET A 10 -0.04 -17.04 -9.57
CA MET A 10 0.17 -15.59 -9.62
C MET A 10 -0.75 -14.85 -8.64
N ARG A 11 -2.04 -15.24 -8.56
CA ARG A 11 -3.01 -14.65 -7.65
C ARG A 11 -2.63 -14.86 -6.18
N THR A 12 -2.09 -16.02 -5.83
CA THR A 12 -1.62 -16.29 -4.47
C THR A 12 -0.43 -15.41 -4.09
N ILE A 13 0.54 -15.24 -4.98
CA ILE A 13 1.70 -14.35 -4.74
C ILE A 13 1.22 -12.92 -4.53
N GLU A 14 0.33 -12.45 -5.40
CA GLU A 14 -0.25 -11.11 -5.29
C GLU A 14 -1.01 -10.94 -3.97
N GLY A 15 -1.84 -11.90 -3.56
CA GLY A 15 -2.56 -11.85 -2.29
C GLY A 15 -1.66 -11.75 -1.06
N ILE A 16 -0.52 -12.47 -1.05
CA ILE A 16 0.47 -12.39 0.03
C ILE A 16 1.09 -10.99 0.10
N GLY A 17 1.51 -10.44 -1.05
CA GLY A 17 2.09 -9.10 -1.14
C GLY A 17 1.12 -8.01 -0.71
N THR A 18 -0.12 -8.07 -1.22
CA THR A 18 -1.17 -7.08 -0.93
C THR A 18 -1.56 -7.09 0.55
N GLY A 19 -1.67 -8.28 1.18
CA GLY A 19 -1.96 -8.39 2.61
C GLY A 19 -0.88 -7.73 3.48
N GLY A 20 0.40 -8.00 3.18
CA GLY A 20 1.52 -7.37 3.89
C GLY A 20 1.56 -5.85 3.68
N ALA A 21 1.40 -5.40 2.43
CA ALA A 21 1.41 -3.99 2.07
C ALA A 21 0.33 -3.20 2.81
N ILE A 22 -0.91 -3.70 2.86
CA ILE A 22 -2.02 -3.04 3.57
C ILE A 22 -1.69 -2.84 5.05
N ILE A 23 -1.20 -3.89 5.71
CA ILE A 23 -0.90 -3.85 7.15
C ILE A 23 0.26 -2.90 7.42
N THR A 24 1.38 -3.03 6.70
CA THR A 24 2.57 -2.20 6.91
C THR A 24 2.29 -0.73 6.59
N SER A 25 1.58 -0.43 5.50
CA SER A 25 1.19 0.94 5.15
C SER A 25 0.29 1.57 6.22
N TYR A 26 -0.69 0.82 6.73
CA TYR A 26 -1.54 1.30 7.82
C TYR A 26 -0.73 1.59 9.09
N VAL A 27 0.13 0.65 9.53
CA VAL A 27 0.98 0.83 10.72
C VAL A 27 1.87 2.07 10.58
N LEU A 28 2.50 2.26 9.41
CA LEU A 28 3.33 3.42 9.16
C LEU A 28 2.55 4.73 9.31
N CYS A 29 1.33 4.81 8.76
CA CYS A 29 0.47 5.99 8.93
C CYS A 29 0.13 6.28 10.39
N ILE A 30 -0.15 5.25 11.21
CA ILE A 30 -0.49 5.47 12.63
C ILE A 30 0.72 5.96 13.43
N GLU A 31 1.93 5.57 13.03
CA GLU A 31 3.15 5.96 13.73
C GLU A 31 3.47 7.44 13.56
N PHE A 32 3.21 8.01 12.38
CA PHE A 32 3.41 9.44 12.13
C PHE A 32 2.35 10.33 12.79
N ILE A 33 1.08 9.92 12.75
CA ILE A 33 -0.05 10.74 13.24
C ILE A 33 -0.30 10.55 14.75
N GLY A 34 0.19 9.43 15.30
CA GLY A 34 -0.02 9.05 16.69
C GLY A 34 -1.36 8.35 16.94
N THR A 35 -1.45 7.61 18.05
CA THR A 35 -2.60 6.75 18.38
C THR A 35 -3.88 7.50 18.74
N ARG A 36 -3.79 8.80 19.04
CA ARG A 36 -4.93 9.64 19.46
C ARG A 36 -5.97 9.84 18.36
N TYR A 37 -5.55 9.83 17.09
CA TYR A 37 -6.45 10.06 15.94
C TYR A 37 -6.70 8.80 15.11
N ARG A 38 -6.51 7.61 15.71
CA ARG A 38 -6.56 6.32 15.00
C ARG A 38 -7.84 6.11 14.20
N GLU A 39 -9.00 6.54 14.70
CA GLU A 39 -10.27 6.40 13.97
C GLU A 39 -10.29 7.25 12.70
N ILE A 40 -9.82 8.50 12.77
CA ILE A 40 -9.75 9.42 11.63
C ILE A 40 -8.76 8.87 10.58
N VAL A 41 -7.60 8.39 11.03
CA VAL A 41 -6.59 7.80 10.14
C VAL A 41 -7.12 6.56 9.44
N THR A 42 -7.86 5.70 10.17
CA THR A 42 -8.48 4.51 9.59
C THR A 42 -9.54 4.88 8.56
N ALA A 43 -10.36 5.88 8.84
CA ALA A 43 -11.35 6.39 7.90
C ALA A 43 -10.67 6.96 6.64
N LEU A 44 -9.64 7.78 6.81
CA LEU A 44 -8.88 8.38 5.71
C LEU A 44 -8.19 7.31 4.85
N PHE A 45 -7.66 6.25 5.47
CA PHE A 45 -7.04 5.12 4.78
C PHE A 45 -8.06 4.32 3.94
N ASN A 46 -9.32 4.25 4.37
CA ASN A 46 -10.37 3.55 3.63
C ASN A 46 -10.84 4.29 2.39
N ILE A 47 -10.75 5.63 2.34
CA ILE A 47 -11.22 6.44 1.20
C ILE A 47 -10.57 6.00 -0.14
N PRO A 48 -9.24 5.97 -0.30
CA PRO A 48 -8.62 5.56 -1.55
C PRO A 48 -8.91 4.10 -1.91
N VAL A 49 -9.04 3.21 -0.90
CA VAL A 49 -9.43 1.80 -1.12
C VAL A 49 -10.84 1.69 -1.69
N ASN A 50 -11.78 2.48 -1.19
CA ASN A 50 -13.15 2.51 -1.70
C ASN A 50 -13.22 3.09 -3.12
N ILE A 51 -12.47 4.16 -3.40
CA ILE A 51 -12.38 4.74 -4.75
C ILE A 51 -11.82 3.71 -5.74
N GLY A 52 -10.79 2.95 -5.36
CA GLY A 52 -10.26 1.85 -6.17
C GLY A 52 -11.33 0.79 -6.47
N HIS A 53 -12.09 0.36 -5.45
CA HIS A 53 -13.20 -0.59 -5.63
C HIS A 53 -14.34 -0.06 -6.51
N MET A 54 -14.64 1.23 -6.44
CA MET A 54 -15.69 1.85 -7.28
C MET A 54 -15.26 2.01 -8.74
N THR A 55 -13.97 2.15 -9.02
CA THR A 55 -13.44 2.28 -10.39
C THR A 55 -13.26 0.94 -11.10
N LEU A 56 -13.09 -0.17 -10.35
CA LEU A 56 -13.04 -1.54 -10.88
C LEU A 56 -14.19 -1.90 -11.85
N PRO A 57 -15.49 -1.72 -11.51
CA PRO A 57 -16.58 -2.02 -12.44
C PRO A 57 -16.60 -1.10 -13.66
N LEU A 58 -16.18 0.16 -13.51
CA LEU A 58 -16.04 1.08 -14.65
C LEU A 58 -15.00 0.55 -15.64
N ILE A 59 -13.82 0.16 -15.16
CA ILE A 59 -12.75 -0.41 -15.98
C ILE A 59 -13.21 -1.73 -16.63
N SER A 60 -13.94 -2.57 -15.89
CA SER A 60 -14.51 -3.82 -16.42
C SER A 60 -15.52 -3.58 -17.55
N TYR A 61 -16.23 -2.45 -17.54
CA TYR A 61 -17.18 -2.10 -18.62
C TYR A 61 -16.45 -1.66 -19.89
N LEU A 62 -15.34 -0.93 -19.74
CA LEU A 62 -14.51 -0.48 -20.86
C LEU A 62 -13.67 -1.61 -21.49
N LEU A 63 -13.27 -2.62 -20.71
CA LEU A 63 -12.43 -3.74 -21.15
C LEU A 63 -13.18 -5.08 -20.98
N PRO A 64 -13.97 -5.51 -21.98
CA PRO A 64 -14.73 -6.76 -21.92
C PRO A 64 -13.87 -8.04 -21.95
N HIS A 65 -12.56 -7.93 -22.20
CA HIS A 65 -11.63 -9.07 -22.14
C HIS A 65 -10.97 -9.18 -20.76
N CYS A 66 -11.21 -10.30 -20.05
CA CYS A 66 -10.66 -10.57 -18.71
C CYS A 66 -9.13 -10.47 -18.65
N ASP A 67 -8.44 -10.86 -19.71
CA ASP A 67 -6.97 -10.81 -19.77
C ASP A 67 -6.44 -9.36 -19.75
N GLN A 68 -7.12 -8.45 -20.46
CA GLN A 68 -6.74 -7.03 -20.50
C GLN A 68 -7.08 -6.33 -19.19
N PHE A 69 -8.23 -6.66 -18.59
CA PHE A 69 -8.62 -6.16 -17.27
C PHE A 69 -7.59 -6.51 -16.19
N GLN A 70 -7.11 -7.76 -16.18
CA GLN A 70 -6.10 -8.20 -15.22
C GLN A 70 -4.76 -7.49 -15.42
N LEU A 71 -4.32 -7.28 -16.65
CA LEU A 71 -3.12 -6.49 -16.95
C LEU A 71 -3.26 -5.04 -16.48
N THR A 72 -4.40 -4.39 -16.75
CA THR A 72 -4.65 -3.00 -16.32
C THR A 72 -4.59 -2.84 -14.80
N ILE A 73 -5.05 -3.83 -14.03
CA ILE A 73 -5.00 -3.79 -12.56
C ILE A 73 -3.59 -4.09 -12.03
N SER A 74 -2.80 -4.91 -12.73
CA SER A 74 -1.42 -5.19 -12.32
C SER A 74 -0.46 -4.04 -12.59
N ILE A 75 -0.75 -3.13 -13.53
CA ILE A 75 0.08 -1.94 -13.80
C ILE A 75 0.25 -1.04 -12.57
N PRO A 76 -0.81 -0.58 -11.87
CA PRO A 76 -0.65 0.26 -10.68
C PRO A 76 0.06 -0.46 -9.53
N MET A 77 -0.04 -1.80 -9.44
CA MET A 77 0.73 -2.58 -8.46
C MET A 77 2.24 -2.50 -8.69
N PHE A 78 2.68 -2.45 -9.95
CA PHE A 78 4.10 -2.24 -10.27
C PHE A 78 4.61 -0.88 -9.79
N PHE A 79 3.78 0.17 -9.86
CA PHE A 79 4.14 1.48 -9.29
C PHE A 79 4.29 1.43 -7.76
N TYR A 80 3.53 0.56 -7.08
CA TYR A 80 3.61 0.41 -5.63
C TYR A 80 4.96 -0.15 -5.16
N VAL A 81 5.67 -0.90 -6.02
CA VAL A 81 7.02 -1.40 -5.73
C VAL A 81 8.05 -0.27 -5.60
N PHE A 82 7.84 0.86 -6.27
CA PHE A 82 8.74 2.01 -6.22
C PHE A 82 8.44 2.97 -5.05
N LEU A 83 7.22 2.96 -4.52
CA LEU A 83 6.81 3.79 -3.36
C LEU A 83 7.71 3.64 -2.12
N PRO A 84 8.18 2.46 -1.69
CA PRO A 84 9.07 2.35 -0.53
C PRO A 84 10.38 3.14 -0.68
N TRP A 85 10.81 3.47 -1.90
CA TRP A 85 11.99 4.32 -2.11
C TRP A 85 11.71 5.79 -1.75
N MET A 86 10.47 6.25 -1.92
CA MET A 86 10.10 7.65 -1.63
C MET A 86 9.59 7.85 -0.20
N VAL A 87 9.12 6.79 0.46
CA VAL A 87 8.53 6.87 1.79
C VAL A 87 9.61 6.84 2.87
N MET A 88 9.49 7.73 3.86
CA MET A 88 10.39 7.77 5.02
C MET A 88 10.21 6.50 5.88
N GLU A 89 11.32 5.91 6.32
CA GLU A 89 11.30 4.74 7.20
C GLU A 89 10.56 5.04 8.52
N SER A 90 9.94 4.00 9.11
CA SER A 90 9.25 4.11 10.39
C SER A 90 10.19 4.63 11.48
N PRO A 91 9.81 5.69 12.23
CA PRO A 91 10.63 6.21 13.31
C PRO A 91 10.79 5.21 14.46
N LYS A 92 9.77 4.37 14.73
CA LYS A 92 9.87 3.32 15.75
C LYS A 92 10.79 2.19 15.32
N TRP A 93 10.72 1.78 14.05
CA TRP A 93 11.62 0.76 13.51
C TRP A 93 13.09 1.23 13.52
N LEU A 94 13.33 2.51 13.20
CA LEU A 94 14.66 3.11 13.30
C LEU A 94 15.19 3.13 14.74
N LEU A 95 14.34 3.40 15.72
CA LEU A 95 14.70 3.35 17.15
C LEU A 95 15.03 1.93 17.60
N ASP A 96 14.22 0.93 17.21
CA ASP A 96 14.45 -0.48 17.57
C ASP A 96 15.69 -1.08 16.88
N SER A 97 15.99 -0.61 15.67
CA SER A 97 17.19 -0.98 14.90
C SER A 97 18.48 -0.28 15.39
N GLY A 98 18.43 0.50 16.48
CA GLY A 98 19.57 1.23 17.04
C GLY A 98 20.06 2.42 16.21
N ARG A 99 19.29 2.86 15.20
CA ARG A 99 19.65 3.98 14.30
C ARG A 99 19.05 5.30 14.80
N HIS A 100 19.46 5.71 16.00
CA HIS A 100 18.88 6.86 16.69
C HIS A 100 19.03 8.18 15.94
N ASP A 101 20.17 8.45 15.29
CA ASP A 101 20.40 9.69 14.53
C ASP A 101 19.40 9.85 13.36
N ARG A 102 19.12 8.76 12.64
CA ARG A 102 18.11 8.77 11.56
C ARG A 102 16.71 8.95 12.10
N ALA A 103 16.38 8.31 13.23
CA ALA A 103 15.07 8.47 13.85
C ALA A 103 14.81 9.94 14.23
N ILE A 104 15.81 10.61 14.81
CA ILE A 104 15.72 12.04 15.16
C ILE A 104 15.55 12.89 13.90
N PHE A 105 16.34 12.64 12.85
CA PHE A 105 16.22 13.37 11.58
C PHE A 105 14.81 13.23 10.97
N VAL A 106 14.27 12.00 10.91
CA VAL A 106 12.92 11.75 10.37
C VAL A 106 11.86 12.48 11.21
N MET A 107 11.94 12.38 12.54
CA MET A 107 11.00 13.02 13.45
C MET A 107 11.09 14.56 13.40
N GLU A 108 12.28 15.12 13.26
CA GLU A 108 12.48 16.58 13.11
C GLU A 108 11.90 17.08 11.78
N ASN A 109 12.07 16.31 10.69
CA ASN A 109 11.49 16.68 9.40
C ASN A 109 9.95 16.66 9.44
N VAL A 110 9.37 15.67 10.12
CA VAL A 110 7.91 15.58 10.31
C VAL A 110 7.41 16.69 11.22
N ALA A 111 8.16 17.09 12.24
CA ALA A 111 7.79 18.19 13.13
C ALA A 111 7.89 19.58 12.49
N LYS A 112 8.64 19.72 11.40
CA LYS A 112 8.77 20.96 10.60
C LYS A 112 7.69 21.10 9.52
N LEU A 113 6.98 20.03 9.21
CA LEU A 113 5.85 19.96 8.28
C LEU A 113 4.55 20.46 8.94
#